data_AF-A0A0B1T1V4-F1
#
_entry.id   AF-A0A0B1T1V4-F1
#
_cell.length_a   1.000
_cell.length_b   1.000
_cell.length_c   1.000
_cell.angle_alpha   90.00
_cell.angle_beta   90.00
_cell.angle_gamma   90.00
#
_symmetry.space_group_name_H-M   'P 1'
#
loop_
_entity.id
_entity.type
_entity.pdbx_description
1 polymer ?
#
loop_
_entity_poly.entity_id
_entity_poly.type
_entity_poly.pdbx_seq_one_letter_code
_entity_poly.pdbx_strand_id
1 'polypeptide(L)'
;MNWIPLVVCLLSLWQYISPYPGHFLRAELEDKYRESLKMEIAKLTEKHKRELAATKKKQWCWQCESEAIYHCCWNTAYCSVECQQGHWATHKKFCRRKKGQQQAQSSQNSGQSTQQ
;
A
#
# COMPACT_ATOMS: atom_id res chain seq x y z
N MET A 1 -70.23 23.65 -26.97
CA MET A 1 -69.98 22.41 -26.20
C MET A 1 -68.50 22.40 -25.82
N ASN A 2 -68.20 22.54 -24.53
CA ASN A 2 -66.85 22.80 -23.99
C ASN A 2 -66.08 21.49 -23.79
N TRP A 3 -65.13 21.20 -24.69
CA TRP A 3 -64.25 20.00 -24.64
C TRP A 3 -62.98 20.19 -23.79
N ILE A 4 -62.82 21.36 -23.16
CA ILE A 4 -61.65 21.77 -22.38
C ILE A 4 -61.29 20.81 -21.22
N PRO A 5 -62.22 20.26 -20.40
CA PRO A 5 -61.84 19.47 -19.23
C PRO A 5 -61.25 18.09 -19.54
N LEU A 6 -61.61 17.47 -20.68
CA LEU A 6 -61.09 16.15 -21.06
C LEU A 6 -59.63 16.24 -21.54
N VAL A 7 -59.26 17.32 -22.23
CA VAL A 7 -57.89 17.54 -22.71
C VAL A 7 -56.92 17.81 -21.56
N VAL A 8 -57.36 18.55 -20.53
CA VAL A 8 -56.55 18.82 -19.33
C VAL A 8 -56.32 17.53 -18.53
N CYS A 9 -57.34 16.67 -18.39
CA CYS A 9 -57.21 15.41 -17.68
C CYS A 9 -56.26 14.43 -18.41
N LEU A 10 -56.29 14.41 -19.75
CA LEU A 10 -55.37 13.61 -20.56
C LEU A 10 -53.92 14.13 -20.53
N LEU A 11 -53.71 15.45 -20.49
CA LEU A 11 -52.36 16.03 -20.33
C LEU A 11 -51.78 15.75 -18.93
N SER A 12 -52.59 15.83 -17.88
CA SER A 12 -52.16 15.48 -16.52
C SER A 12 -51.92 13.98 -16.35
N LEU A 13 -52.72 13.11 -16.98
CA LEU A 13 -52.44 11.68 -17.03
C LEU A 13 -51.21 11.36 -17.89
N TRP A 14 -50.95 12.06 -18.99
CA TRP A 14 -49.74 11.87 -19.80
C TRP A 14 -48.48 12.29 -19.06
N GLN A 15 -48.56 13.35 -18.25
CA GLN A 15 -47.51 13.77 -17.30
C GLN A 15 -47.32 12.74 -16.15
N TYR A 16 -48.27 11.85 -15.88
CA TYR A 16 -48.16 10.82 -14.82
C TYR A 16 -47.83 9.41 -15.35
N ILE A 17 -48.20 9.12 -16.61
CA ILE A 17 -48.07 7.79 -17.25
C ILE A 17 -46.88 7.71 -18.20
N SER A 18 -46.40 8.84 -18.73
CA SER A 18 -45.22 8.83 -19.61
C SER A 18 -43.93 8.71 -18.78
N PRO A 19 -43.07 7.72 -19.04
CA PRO A 19 -41.80 7.60 -18.33
C PRO A 19 -40.93 8.80 -18.74
N TYR A 20 -40.72 9.74 -17.83
CA TYR A 20 -39.84 10.86 -18.11
C TYR A 20 -38.44 10.34 -18.45
N PRO A 21 -37.89 10.67 -19.63
CA PRO A 21 -36.56 10.21 -20.04
C PRO A 21 -35.46 10.64 -19.06
N GLY A 22 -35.69 11.68 -18.26
CA GLY A 22 -34.75 12.16 -17.24
C GLY A 22 -34.52 11.23 -16.05
N HIS A 23 -35.52 10.45 -15.63
CA HIS A 23 -35.34 9.52 -14.49
C HIS A 23 -34.56 8.27 -14.91
N PHE A 24 -34.84 7.74 -16.10
CA PHE A 24 -34.10 6.63 -16.68
C PHE A 24 -32.63 7.00 -16.95
N LEU A 25 -32.38 8.17 -17.55
CA LEU A 25 -31.02 8.66 -17.78
C LEU A 25 -30.24 8.85 -16.46
N ARG A 26 -30.90 9.36 -15.42
CA ARG A 26 -30.30 9.51 -14.10
C ARG A 26 -29.91 8.16 -13.49
N ALA A 27 -30.80 7.16 -13.54
CA ALA A 27 -30.52 5.82 -13.05
C ALA A 27 -29.36 5.16 -13.82
N GLU A 28 -29.34 5.29 -15.15
CA GLU A 28 -28.25 4.75 -16.00
C GLU A 28 -26.89 5.40 -15.66
N LEU A 29 -26.87 6.71 -15.42
CA LEU A 29 -25.67 7.44 -15.00
C LEU A 29 -25.19 7.00 -13.61
N GLU A 30 -26.12 6.82 -12.65
CA GLU A 30 -25.81 6.33 -11.31
C GLU A 30 -25.26 4.90 -11.34
N ASP A 31 -25.79 4.03 -12.20
CA ASP A 31 -25.30 2.66 -12.38
C ASP A 31 -23.93 2.64 -13.06
N LYS A 32 -23.70 3.43 -14.11
CA LYS A 32 -22.37 3.59 -14.71
C LYS A 32 -21.35 4.11 -13.69
N TYR A 33 -21.74 5.08 -12.87
CA TYR A 33 -20.89 5.58 -11.80
C TYR A 33 -20.58 4.49 -10.77
N ARG A 34 -21.59 3.73 -10.34
CA ARG A 34 -21.43 2.60 -9.42
C ARG A 34 -20.48 1.54 -9.97
N GLU A 35 -20.63 1.16 -11.24
CA GLU A 35 -19.75 0.16 -11.87
C GLU A 35 -18.31 0.69 -12.01
N SER A 36 -18.14 1.95 -12.41
CA SER A 36 -16.79 2.56 -12.45
C SER A 36 -16.11 2.60 -11.09
N LEU A 37 -16.85 2.93 -10.02
CA LEU A 37 -16.35 2.87 -8.65
C LEU A 37 -15.97 1.44 -8.24
N LYS A 38 -16.81 0.44 -8.54
CA LYS A 38 -16.51 -0.97 -8.26
C LYS A 38 -15.23 -1.42 -8.95
N MET A 39 -15.05 -1.07 -10.23
CA MET A 39 -13.85 -1.39 -10.98
C MET A 39 -12.60 -0.74 -10.37
N GLU A 40 -12.67 0.53 -9.97
CA GLU A 40 -11.54 1.22 -9.36
C GLU A 40 -11.19 0.63 -7.98
N ILE A 41 -12.19 0.29 -7.15
CA ILE A 41 -11.97 -0.40 -5.87
C ILE A 41 -11.29 -1.75 -6.09
N ALA A 42 -11.76 -2.55 -7.06
CA ALA A 42 -11.17 -3.84 -7.36
C ALA A 42 -9.71 -3.71 -7.82
N LYS A 43 -9.43 -2.73 -8.68
CA LYS A 43 -8.08 -2.43 -9.17
C LYS A 43 -7.14 -1.98 -8.05
N LEU A 44 -7.59 -1.07 -7.18
CA LEU A 44 -6.82 -0.61 -6.02
C LEU A 44 -6.55 -1.75 -5.03
N THR A 45 -7.55 -2.61 -4.80
CA THR A 45 -7.41 -3.78 -3.92
C THR A 45 -6.36 -4.75 -4.45
N GLU A 46 -6.39 -5.07 -5.74
CA GLU A 46 -5.42 -5.97 -6.35
C GLU A 46 -4.01 -5.35 -6.38
N LYS A 47 -3.90 -4.05 -6.68
CA LYS A 47 -2.62 -3.32 -6.60
C LYS A 47 -2.05 -3.37 -5.18
N HIS A 48 -2.87 -3.07 -4.17
CA HIS A 48 -2.45 -3.09 -2.77
C HIS A 48 -1.99 -4.50 -2.34
N LYS A 49 -2.71 -5.54 -2.75
CA LYS A 49 -2.32 -6.94 -2.49
C LYS A 49 -0.94 -7.27 -3.08
N ARG A 50 -0.65 -6.81 -4.30
CA ARG A 50 0.66 -7.00 -4.95
C ARG A 50 1.77 -6.25 -4.21
N GLU A 51 1.51 -5.00 -3.83
CA GLU A 51 2.46 -4.19 -3.06
C GLU A 51 2.78 -4.84 -1.72
N LEU A 52 1.78 -5.29 -0.95
CA LEU A 52 1.99 -6.01 0.30
C LEU A 52 2.82 -7.29 0.11
N ALA A 53 2.55 -8.07 -0.95
CA ALA A 53 3.30 -9.27 -1.25
C ALA A 53 4.76 -8.98 -1.62
N ALA A 54 5.01 -7.87 -2.33
CA ALA A 54 6.37 -7.41 -2.62
C ALA A 54 7.08 -6.92 -1.35
N THR A 55 6.38 -6.18 -0.50
CA THR A 55 6.93 -5.65 0.75
C THR A 55 7.39 -6.78 1.68
N LYS A 56 6.58 -7.82 1.84
CA LYS A 56 6.90 -8.98 2.69
C LYS A 56 8.13 -9.79 2.26
N LYS A 57 8.62 -9.60 1.03
CA LYS A 57 9.80 -10.32 0.49
C LYS A 57 11.12 -9.61 0.76
N LYS A 58 11.10 -8.38 1.29
CA LYS A 58 12.29 -7.54 1.51
C LYS A 58 12.55 -7.31 3.00
N GLN A 59 13.76 -6.86 3.33
CA GLN A 59 14.10 -6.34 4.65
C GLN A 59 13.93 -4.82 4.66
N TRP A 60 13.46 -4.28 5.78
CA TRP A 60 13.09 -2.87 5.90
C TRP A 60 13.88 -2.20 7.02
N CYS A 61 14.34 -0.99 6.75
CA CYS A 61 15.04 -0.17 7.72
C CYS A 61 14.10 0.18 8.86
N TRP A 62 14.49 -0.15 10.10
CA TRP A 62 13.68 0.16 11.27
C TRP A 62 13.44 1.66 11.43
N GLN A 63 14.39 2.51 11.00
CA GLN A 63 14.35 3.95 11.24
C GLN A 63 13.53 4.73 10.20
N CYS A 64 13.56 4.34 8.93
CA CYS A 64 13.02 5.14 7.82
C CYS A 64 12.22 4.34 6.79
N GLU A 65 11.99 3.04 7.03
CA GLU A 65 11.17 2.17 6.18
C GLU A 65 11.67 2.03 4.72
N SER A 66 12.88 2.49 4.42
CA SER A 66 13.56 2.19 3.16
C SER A 66 14.09 0.76 3.15
N GLU A 67 14.37 0.21 1.97
CA GLU A 67 14.95 -1.13 1.85
C GLU A 67 16.29 -1.22 2.60
N ALA A 68 16.40 -2.18 3.52
CA ALA A 68 17.58 -2.32 4.35
C ALA A 68 18.70 -3.05 3.60
N ILE A 69 19.94 -2.59 3.79
CA ILE A 69 21.14 -3.19 3.19
C ILE A 69 22.04 -3.86 4.24
N TYR A 70 21.89 -3.51 5.53
CA TYR A 70 22.66 -4.11 6.63
C TYR A 70 21.73 -4.69 7.70
N HIS A 71 21.99 -5.94 8.08
CA HIS A 71 21.29 -6.60 9.18
C HIS A 71 22.03 -6.38 10.52
N CYS A 72 21.28 -6.03 11.57
CA CYS A 72 21.81 -5.96 12.93
C CYS A 72 21.55 -7.25 13.69
N CYS A 73 20.28 -7.55 13.97
CA CYS A 73 19.80 -8.76 14.63
C CYS A 73 18.34 -9.05 14.22
N TRP A 74 17.75 -10.13 14.74
CA TRP A 74 16.37 -10.51 14.42
C TRP A 74 15.41 -9.32 14.49
N ASN A 75 14.67 -9.09 13.41
CA ASN A 75 13.71 -8.00 13.26
C ASN A 75 14.30 -6.58 13.39
N THR A 76 15.60 -6.40 13.15
CA THR A 76 16.23 -5.07 13.11
C THR A 76 17.31 -5.01 12.03
N ALA A 77 17.03 -4.25 10.97
CA ALA A 77 17.92 -3.96 9.86
C ALA A 77 17.91 -2.46 9.53
N TYR A 78 18.91 -1.98 8.80
CA TYR A 78 19.07 -0.56 8.46
C TYR A 78 19.49 -0.38 6.99
N CYS A 79 19.10 0.75 6.40
CA CYS A 79 19.57 1.16 5.08
C CYS A 79 20.91 1.91 5.13
N SER A 80 21.30 2.45 6.30
CA SER A 80 22.51 3.24 6.46
C SER A 80 23.00 3.27 7.91
N VAL A 81 24.24 3.72 8.12
CA VAL A 81 24.84 3.85 9.45
C VAL A 81 24.17 4.99 10.24
N GLU A 82 23.75 6.06 9.57
CA GLU A 82 23.03 7.19 10.16
C GLU A 82 21.69 6.72 10.76
N CYS A 83 20.96 5.88 10.02
CA CYS A 83 19.72 5.26 10.52
C CYS A 83 19.97 4.35 11.73
N GLN A 84 21.08 3.61 11.72
CA GLN A 84 21.47 2.78 12.87
C GLN A 84 21.78 3.64 14.10
N GLN A 85 22.56 4.71 13.94
CA GLN A 85 22.93 5.61 15.04
C GLN A 85 21.70 6.31 15.62
N GLY A 86 20.76 6.75 14.78
CA GLY A 86 19.49 7.34 15.20
C GLY A 86 18.66 6.40 16.08
N HIS A 87 18.57 5.12 15.72
CA HIS A 87 17.87 4.11 16.52
C HIS A 87 18.69 3.57 17.71
N TRP A 88 20.03 3.71 17.69
CA TRP A 88 20.93 2.97 18.58
C TRP A 88 20.67 3.18 20.07
N ALA A 89 20.30 4.39 20.49
CA ALA A 89 20.03 4.71 21.89
C ALA A 89 18.95 3.80 22.50
N THR A 90 17.94 3.46 21.69
CA THR A 90 16.84 2.55 22.05
C THR A 90 17.23 1.10 21.81
N HIS A 91 17.80 0.80 20.63
CA HIS A 91 18.15 -0.56 20.21
C HIS A 91 19.14 -1.28 21.12
N LYS A 92 20.18 -0.57 21.61
CA LYS A 92 21.31 -1.16 22.33
C LYS A 92 20.92 -1.98 23.57
N LYS A 93 19.78 -1.66 24.19
CA LYS A 93 19.29 -2.31 25.41
C LYS A 93 18.83 -3.75 25.16
N PHE A 94 18.30 -4.02 23.96
CA PHE A 94 17.73 -5.32 23.57
C PHE A 94 18.42 -5.94 22.35
N CYS A 95 19.52 -5.34 21.89
CA CYS A 95 20.28 -5.86 20.76
C CYS A 95 20.78 -7.29 21.06
N ARG A 96 20.39 -8.24 20.21
CA ARG A 96 20.75 -9.66 20.34
C ARG A 96 22.13 -9.99 19.75
N ARG A 97 22.86 -8.99 19.23
CA ARG A 97 24.18 -9.16 18.62
C ARG A 97 25.33 -9.27 19.65
N LYS A 98 25.05 -9.45 20.94
CA LYS A 98 26.07 -9.50 22.01
C LYS A 98 26.56 -10.94 22.24
N LYS A 99 27.90 -11.13 22.18
CA LYS A 99 28.71 -12.36 22.37
C LYS A 99 28.51 -13.49 21.34
N GLY A 100 28.95 -13.26 20.10
CA GLY A 100 29.23 -14.34 19.15
C GLY A 100 30.37 -14.07 18.15
N GLN A 101 30.96 -12.87 18.14
CA GLN A 101 31.94 -12.48 17.12
C GLN A 101 33.06 -11.63 17.72
N GLN A 102 33.86 -12.23 18.60
CA GLN A 102 35.20 -11.73 18.99
C GLN A 102 36.26 -12.84 18.92
N GLN A 103 36.03 -13.90 18.11
CA GLN A 103 36.96 -15.03 17.94
C GLN A 103 37.31 -15.35 16.48
N ALA A 104 37.28 -14.36 15.57
CA ALA A 104 37.70 -14.60 14.18
C ALA A 104 38.50 -13.47 13.52
N GLN A 105 39.12 -12.56 14.29
CA GLN A 105 40.06 -11.56 13.75
C GLN A 105 41.20 -11.27 14.74
N SER A 106 42.05 -12.26 14.97
CA SER A 106 43.39 -12.06 15.55
C SER A 106 44.32 -13.18 15.09
N SER A 107 44.57 -13.26 13.78
CA SER A 107 45.69 -14.02 13.18
C SER A 107 45.87 -13.58 11.73
N GLN A 108 46.35 -12.36 11.53
CA GLN A 108 47.27 -12.08 10.42
C GLN A 108 48.51 -11.47 11.06
N ASN A 109 49.29 -12.39 11.63
CA ASN A 109 50.64 -12.12 12.06
C ASN A 109 51.52 -11.97 10.81
N SER A 110 52.30 -10.91 10.83
CA SER A 110 53.46 -10.59 10.02
C SER A 110 54.37 -11.79 9.68
N GLY A 111 54.92 -11.74 8.46
CA GLY A 111 56.30 -12.15 8.16
C GLY A 111 56.54 -13.64 7.93
N GLN A 112 56.75 -14.02 6.66
CA GLN A 112 57.62 -15.14 6.35
C GLN A 112 58.36 -14.92 5.02
N SER A 113 59.55 -14.34 5.16
CA SER A 113 60.69 -14.65 4.32
C SER A 113 61.36 -15.92 4.86
N THR A 114 62.21 -16.53 4.04
CA THR A 114 63.27 -17.53 4.32
C THR A 114 62.99 -19.01 3.99
N GLN A 115 63.56 -19.42 2.84
CA GLN A 115 64.32 -20.64 2.50
C GLN A 115 63.94 -22.01 3.10
N GLN A 116 63.70 -22.97 2.20
CA GLN A 116 64.65 -24.04 1.87
C GLN A 116 64.42 -24.51 0.43
#